data_AF-A0A956SDZ6-F1
#
_entry.id   AF-A0A956SDZ6-F1
#
_cell.length_a   1.000
_cell.length_b   1.000
_cell.length_c   1.000
_cell.angle_alpha   90.00
_cell.angle_beta   90.00
_cell.angle_gamma   90.00
#
_symmetry.space_group_name_H-M   'P 1'
#
loop_
_entity.id
_entity.type
_entity.pdbx_description
1 polymer ?
#
loop_
_entity_poly.entity_id
_entity_poly.type
_entity_poly.pdbx_seq_one_letter_code
_entity_poly.pdbx_strand_id
1 'polypeptide(L)'
;MADTPRDQWKSKLGFILAASGSAIGLGNIVFFAANAYKFGAGAFYVPYLVALFLLGIPVMIMELGIGHRTQRAYPEAMYQLGGIKGEWIGWFGLLNASVITMYYITILGWVLG
;
A
#
# COMPACT_ATOMS: atom_id res chain seq x y z
N MET A 1 24.97 -4.61 -20.09
CA MET A 1 25.16 -4.13 -18.70
C MET A 1 24.86 -5.33 -17.83
N ALA A 2 25.83 -5.80 -17.02
CA ALA A 2 25.70 -7.07 -16.30
C ALA A 2 24.43 -7.06 -15.41
N ASP A 3 23.65 -8.15 -15.48
CA ASP A 3 22.47 -8.35 -14.64
C ASP A 3 22.89 -8.49 -13.17
N THR A 4 23.01 -7.38 -12.46
CA THR A 4 23.23 -7.41 -11.01
C THR A 4 22.03 -8.12 -10.38
N PRO A 5 22.22 -9.23 -9.64
CA PRO A 5 21.13 -9.91 -8.97
C PRO A 5 20.40 -8.91 -8.06
N ARG A 6 19.07 -8.82 -8.19
CA ARG A 6 18.26 -7.93 -7.34
C ARG A 6 18.51 -8.26 -5.87
N ASP A 7 18.73 -7.23 -5.05
CA ASP A 7 18.94 -7.41 -3.63
C ASP A 7 17.66 -7.96 -2.97
N GLN A 8 17.82 -8.96 -2.10
CA GLN A 8 16.73 -9.69 -1.47
C GLN A 8 16.75 -9.47 0.03
N TRP A 9 15.57 -9.52 0.65
CA TRP A 9 15.45 -9.39 2.09
C TRP A 9 16.17 -10.53 2.82
N LYS A 10 17.10 -10.19 3.70
CA LYS A 10 17.87 -11.16 4.49
C LYS A 10 17.03 -11.93 5.52
N SER A 11 15.87 -11.40 5.90
CA SER A 11 14.96 -12.01 6.89
C SER A 11 13.49 -11.78 6.53
N LYS A 12 12.67 -12.83 6.67
CA LYS A 12 11.21 -12.75 6.51
C LYS A 12 10.58 -11.83 7.53
N LEU A 13 11.07 -11.83 8.78
CA LEU A 13 10.58 -10.92 9.82
C LEU A 13 10.90 -9.47 9.48
N GLY A 14 12.09 -9.20 8.94
CA GLY A 14 12.46 -7.87 8.47
C GLY A 14 11.53 -7.35 7.38
N PHE A 15 11.18 -8.21 6.41
CA PHE A 15 10.20 -7.87 5.37
C PHE A 15 8.81 -7.59 5.96
N ILE A 16 8.30 -8.46 6.84
CA ILE A 16 6.96 -8.30 7.44
C ILE A 16 6.89 -7.01 8.27
N LEU A 17 7.92 -6.70 9.05
CA LEU A 17 7.95 -5.49 9.86
C LEU A 17 8.01 -4.22 8.99
N ALA A 18 8.83 -4.22 7.94
CA ALA A 18 8.90 -3.11 6.99
C ALA A 18 7.56 -2.90 6.27
N ALA A 19 6.92 -3.98 5.80
CA ALA A 19 5.61 -3.92 5.15
C ALA A 19 4.51 -3.43 6.12
N SER A 20 4.51 -3.93 7.36
CA SER A 20 3.54 -3.52 8.39
C SER A 20 3.71 -2.04 8.75
N GLY A 21 4.96 -1.56 8.89
CA GLY A 21 5.26 -0.15 9.12
C GLY A 21 4.81 0.76 7.97
N SER A 22 4.94 0.30 6.73
CA SER A 22 4.42 1.03 5.57
C SER A 22 2.90 1.05 5.50
N ALA A 23 2.22 0.02 6.01
CA ALA A 23 0.76 -0.08 5.98
C ALA A 23 0.08 0.72 7.12
N ILE A 24 0.77 0.92 8.25
CA ILE A 24 0.26 1.67 9.39
C ILE A 24 0.62 3.15 9.24
N GLY A 25 -0.37 3.99 8.90
CA GLY A 25 -0.17 5.43 8.74
C GLY A 25 -1.09 6.29 9.61
N LEU A 26 -0.88 7.61 9.55
CA LEU A 26 -1.68 8.62 10.26
C LEU A 26 -3.19 8.46 10.01
N GLY A 27 -3.58 8.01 8.81
CA GLY A 27 -4.99 7.80 8.47
C GLY A 27 -5.68 6.75 9.34
N ASN A 28 -4.96 5.70 9.77
CA ASN A 28 -5.49 4.71 10.71
C ASN A 28 -5.62 5.26 12.14
N ILE A 29 -4.95 6.36 12.47
CA ILE A 29 -5.04 6.98 13.79
C ILE A 29 -6.20 8.00 13.79
N VAL A 30 -6.23 8.88 12.80
CA VAL A 30 -7.16 10.02 12.78
C VAL A 30 -8.50 9.64 12.15
N PHE A 31 -8.49 9.13 10.91
CA PHE A 31 -9.74 8.88 10.17
C PHE A 31 -10.47 7.64 10.66
N PHE A 32 -9.74 6.58 11.00
CA PHE A 32 -10.37 5.37 11.58
C PHE A 32 -11.06 5.69 12.90
N ALA A 33 -10.40 6.38 13.84
CA ALA A 33 -11.00 6.74 15.13
C ALA A 33 -12.19 7.69 14.96
N ALA A 34 -12.08 8.70 14.08
CA ALA A 34 -13.17 9.62 13.79
C ALA A 34 -14.39 8.91 13.16
N ASN A 35 -14.17 7.98 12.23
CA ASN A 35 -15.25 7.22 11.60
C ASN A 35 -15.86 6.21 12.56
N ALA A 36 -15.06 5.49 13.35
CA ALA A 36 -15.56 4.59 14.38
C ALA A 36 -16.47 5.35 15.35
N TYR A 37 -16.06 6.52 15.82
CA TYR A 37 -16.89 7.35 16.70
C TYR A 37 -18.21 7.78 16.04
N LYS A 38 -18.17 8.26 14.78
CA LYS A 38 -19.35 8.73 14.05
C LYS A 38 -20.35 7.62 13.73
N PHE A 39 -19.88 6.40 13.46
CA PHE A 39 -20.69 5.27 13.02
C PHE A 39 -21.02 4.28 14.14
N GLY A 40 -21.16 4.77 15.39
CA GLY A 40 -21.66 3.97 16.50
C GLY A 40 -20.61 3.07 17.17
N ALA A 41 -19.34 3.47 17.15
CA ALA A 41 -18.17 2.86 17.79
C ALA A 41 -18.06 1.34 17.55
N GLY A 42 -18.74 0.53 18.37
CA GLY A 42 -18.78 -0.93 18.25
C GLY A 42 -19.46 -1.42 16.96
N ALA A 43 -20.52 -0.73 16.51
CA ALA A 43 -21.27 -1.14 15.32
C ALA A 43 -20.46 -0.98 14.02
N PHE A 44 -19.51 -0.04 13.98
CA PHE A 44 -18.63 0.21 12.84
C PHE A 44 -17.71 -0.97 12.50
N TYR A 45 -17.34 -1.79 13.50
CA TYR A 45 -16.43 -2.91 13.29
C TYR A 45 -17.03 -4.02 12.42
N VAL A 46 -18.35 -4.21 12.43
CA VAL A 46 -19.01 -5.27 11.65
C VAL A 46 -18.81 -5.07 10.14
N PRO A 47 -19.25 -3.96 9.51
CA PRO A 47 -19.00 -3.73 8.10
C PRO A 47 -17.50 -3.56 7.79
N TYR A 48 -16.71 -3.01 8.71
CA TYR A 48 -15.26 -2.88 8.54
C TYR A 48 -14.57 -4.23 8.39
N LEU A 49 -14.86 -5.19 9.28
CA LEU A 49 -14.28 -6.54 9.21
C LEU A 49 -14.76 -7.29 7.97
N VAL A 50 -16.04 -7.15 7.60
CA VAL A 50 -16.55 -7.76 6.37
C VAL A 50 -15.80 -7.23 5.14
N ALA A 51 -15.62 -5.91 5.04
CA ALA A 51 -14.83 -5.30 3.96
C ALA A 51 -13.36 -5.73 4.00
N LEU A 52 -12.77 -5.88 5.19
CA LEU A 52 -11.41 -6.36 5.36
C LEU A 52 -11.23 -7.79 4.83
N PHE A 53 -12.12 -8.71 5.19
CA PHE A 53 -12.02 -10.10 4.73
C PHE A 53 -12.35 -10.27 3.24
N LEU A 54 -13.32 -9.51 2.71
CA LEU A 54 -13.76 -9.66 1.32
C LEU A 54 -12.92 -8.86 0.32
N LEU A 55 -12.40 -7.71 0.70
CA LEU A 55 -11.66 -6.81 -0.21
C LEU A 55 -10.22 -6.63 0.25
N GLY A 56 -9.99 -6.30 1.51
CA GLY A 56 -8.66 -5.99 2.02
C GLY A 56 -7.66 -7.14 1.85
N ILE A 57 -7.97 -8.31 2.41
CA ILE A 57 -7.09 -9.49 2.35
C ILE A 57 -6.89 -9.98 0.90
N PRO A 58 -7.94 -10.17 0.08
CA PRO A 58 -7.76 -10.64 -1.28
C PRO A 58 -6.95 -9.67 -2.15
N VAL A 59 -7.19 -8.36 -2.04
CA VAL A 59 -6.41 -7.35 -2.78
C VAL A 59 -4.96 -7.37 -2.35
N MET A 60 -4.66 -7.44 -1.06
CA MET A 60 -3.28 -7.51 -0.57
C MET A 60 -2.54 -8.76 -1.09
N ILE A 61 -3.21 -9.92 -1.10
CA ILE A 61 -2.64 -11.15 -1.64
C ILE A 61 -2.40 -11.02 -3.15
N MET A 62 -3.33 -10.41 -3.89
CA MET A 62 -3.16 -10.16 -5.33
C MET A 62 -1.97 -9.24 -5.62
N GLU A 63 -1.85 -8.11 -4.91
CA GLU A 63 -0.74 -7.17 -5.09
C GLU A 63 0.62 -7.80 -4.79
N LEU A 64 0.73 -8.49 -3.66
CA LEU A 64 1.96 -9.20 -3.27
C LEU A 64 2.28 -10.34 -4.27
N GLY A 65 1.27 -11.04 -4.78
CA GLY A 65 1.42 -12.09 -5.79
C GLY A 65 1.94 -11.55 -7.12
N ILE A 66 1.41 -10.41 -7.58
CA ILE A 66 1.89 -9.72 -8.79
C ILE A 66 3.33 -9.25 -8.61
N GLY A 67 3.65 -8.64 -7.46
CA GLY A 67 5.02 -8.22 -7.15
C GLY A 67 6.00 -9.39 -7.07
N HIS A 68 5.58 -10.51 -6.49
CA HIS A 68 6.40 -11.73 -6.40
C HIS A 68 6.66 -12.34 -7.77
N ARG A 69 5.64 -12.39 -8.65
CA ARG A 69 5.77 -12.99 -9.99
C ARG A 69 6.59 -12.11 -10.94
N THR A 70 6.36 -10.81 -10.94
CA THR A 70 6.99 -9.90 -11.91
C THR A 70 8.38 -9.49 -11.46
N GLN A 71 8.62 -9.35 -10.14
CA GLN A 71 9.87 -8.81 -9.58
C GLN A 71 10.30 -7.50 -10.27
N ARG A 72 9.33 -6.64 -10.61
CA ARG A 72 9.52 -5.38 -11.34
C ARG A 72 8.87 -4.21 -10.60
N ALA A 73 9.17 -2.98 -11.03
CA ALA A 73 8.51 -1.79 -10.52
C ALA A 73 7.02 -1.78 -10.91
N TYR A 74 6.18 -1.05 -10.17
CA TYR A 74 4.73 -1.09 -10.33
C TYR A 74 4.23 -0.82 -11.78
N PRO A 75 4.69 0.23 -12.50
CA PRO A 75 4.27 0.45 -13.89
C PRO A 75 4.67 -0.69 -14.85
N GLU A 76 5.85 -1.25 -14.64
CA GLU A 76 6.39 -2.33 -15.46
C GLU A 76 5.73 -3.68 -15.15
N ALA A 77 5.36 -3.91 -13.89
CA ALA A 77 4.56 -5.06 -13.47
C ALA A 77 3.16 -5.01 -14.11
N MET A 78 2.56 -3.83 -14.19
CA MET A 78 1.27 -3.64 -14.86
C MET A 78 1.36 -3.76 -16.38
N TYR A 79 2.50 -3.37 -16.98
CA TYR A 79 2.77 -3.62 -18.40
C TYR A 79 2.75 -5.12 -18.72
N GLN A 80 3.33 -5.99 -17.87
CA GLN A 80 3.31 -7.43 -18.09
C GLN A 80 1.91 -8.05 -18.00
N LEU A 81 0.99 -7.42 -17.26
CA LEU A 81 -0.38 -7.89 -17.07
C LEU A 81 -1.34 -7.41 -18.17
N GLY A 82 -1.19 -6.16 -18.62
CA GLY A 82 -2.17 -5.49 -19.49
C GLY A 82 -1.58 -4.76 -20.69
N GLY A 83 -0.30 -4.98 -21.01
CA GLY A 83 0.44 -4.27 -22.04
C GLY A 83 0.48 -2.75 -21.78
N ILE A 84 0.49 -1.96 -22.86
CA ILE A 84 0.63 -0.50 -22.77
C ILE A 84 -0.48 0.17 -21.94
N LYS A 85 -1.71 -0.36 -21.98
CA LYS A 85 -2.83 0.18 -21.19
C LYS A 85 -2.62 -0.04 -19.69
N GLY A 86 -2.08 -1.21 -19.31
CA GLY A 86 -1.72 -1.51 -17.92
C GLY A 86 -0.60 -0.61 -17.42
N GLU A 87 0.39 -0.31 -18.25
CA GLU A 87 1.49 0.59 -17.89
C GLU A 87 1.01 2.00 -17.53
N TRP A 88 0.08 2.56 -18.31
CA TRP A 88 -0.53 3.86 -18.00
C TRP A 88 -1.24 3.85 -16.64
N ILE A 89 -2.00 2.80 -16.33
CA ILE A 89 -2.65 2.65 -15.01
C ILE A 89 -1.59 2.60 -13.90
N GLY A 90 -0.49 1.90 -14.14
CA GLY A 90 0.65 1.85 -13.25
C GLY A 90 1.27 3.22 -12.97
N TRP A 91 1.47 4.04 -14.01
CA TRP A 91 1.98 5.40 -13.88
C TRP A 91 1.02 6.33 -13.12
N PHE A 92 -0.29 6.22 -13.37
CA PHE A 92 -1.29 6.98 -12.60
C PHE A 92 -1.26 6.61 -11.11
N GLY A 93 -1.13 5.32 -10.79
CA GLY A 93 -0.98 4.86 -9.40
C GLY A 93 0.27 5.44 -8.72
N LEU A 94 1.41 5.44 -9.44
CA LEU A 94 2.66 5.99 -8.94
C LEU A 94 2.58 7.51 -8.71
N LEU A 95 1.94 8.24 -9.63
CA LEU A 95 1.72 9.69 -9.48
C LEU A 95 0.84 9.98 -8.28
N ASN A 96 -0.26 9.23 -8.09
CA ASN A 96 -1.14 9.39 -6.94
C ASN A 96 -0.39 9.14 -5.62
N ALA A 97 0.40 8.07 -5.53
CA ALA A 97 1.22 7.78 -4.34
C ALA A 97 2.24 8.90 -4.05
N SER A 98 2.81 9.50 -5.10
CA SER A 98 3.76 10.61 -4.98
C SER A 98 3.10 11.86 -4.40
N VAL A 99 1.90 12.21 -4.88
CA VAL A 99 1.12 13.36 -4.37
C VAL A 99 0.75 13.17 -2.90
N ILE A 100 0.29 11.97 -2.52
CA ILE A 100 -0.01 11.64 -1.13
C ILE A 100 1.25 11.79 -0.27
N THR A 101 2.39 11.29 -0.74
CA THR A 101 3.66 11.37 -0.01
C THR A 101 4.09 12.83 0.23
N MET A 102 3.96 13.70 -0.76
CA MET A 102 4.26 15.13 -0.60
C MET A 102 3.43 15.78 0.51
N TYR A 103 2.12 15.51 0.54
CA TYR A 103 1.22 16.00 1.58
C TYR A 103 1.61 15.46 2.97
N TYR A 104 1.92 14.17 3.07
CA TYR A 104 2.32 13.55 4.35
C TYR A 104 3.64 14.09 4.89
N ILE A 105 4.63 14.36 4.02
CA ILE A 105 5.91 14.96 4.43
C ILE A 105 5.68 16.35 5.03
N THR A 106 4.79 17.17 4.47
CA THR A 106 4.46 18.48 5.04
C THR A 106 3.85 18.37 6.44
N ILE A 107 2.92 17.43 6.65
CA ILE A 107 2.34 17.20 7.99
C ILE A 107 3.41 16.74 8.98
N LEU A 108 4.27 15.79 8.57
CA LEU A 108 5.37 15.33 9.40
C LEU A 108 6.33 16.48 9.76
N GLY A 109 6.56 17.42 8.84
CA GLY A 109 7.32 18.64 9.10
C GLY A 109 6.72 19.50 10.21
N TRP A 110 5.39 19.65 10.27
CA TRP A 110 4.71 20.36 11.36
C TRP A 110 4.72 19.62 12.70
N VAL A 111 4.83 18.29 12.68
CA VAL A 111 4.90 17.49 13.92
C VAL A 111 6.31 17.51 14.51
N LEU A 112 7.34 17.63 13.66
CA LEU A 112 8.75 17.60 14.06
C LEU A 112 9.34 18.98 14.36
N GLY A 113 8.79 20.04 13.76
CA GLY A 113 9.19 21.44 13.99
C GLY A 113 8.53 22.03 15.23
#